data_AF-A0A820P8Q0-F1
#
_entry.id   AF-A0A820P8Q0-F1
#
_cell.length_a   1.000
_cell.length_b   1.000
_cell.length_c   1.000
_cell.angle_alpha   90.00
_cell.angle_beta   90.00
_cell.angle_gamma   90.00
#
_symmetry.space_group_name_H-M   'P 1'
#
loop_
_entity.id
_entity.type
_entity.pdbx_description
1 polymer ?
#
loop_
_entity_poly.entity_id
_entity_poly.type
_entity_poly.pdbx_seq_one_letter_code
_entity_poly.pdbx_strand_id
1 'polypeptide(L)'
;MAEAASSTISKNSLKCVEWMWQSNPNPWSSSERAKWSHYSDVENIIMERAYSNGKAKAVLDDYYIDFKERRQISNTDDHKQRPVKRVVRKREDKHLREERFVDLPVTTGRSFGGEYGWVSPFIIEVRRDLKLEPDELPSKKPEMIPMLVDKAAKGIIKEGKYIRKEEEAKELANTLKEKKNQGIEEVWKCCAYIYSLESFLYKTLNTTMRLVGDKDHENVWRSKVRTLGPFCLLLWDDPFNKKAKTEKTLYRGANLNGEQIAKYTKMAKDSKMYGSFQAFTSCSRNRKKAEEFGNTLFIM
;
A
#
# COMPACT_ATOMS: atom_id res chain seq x y z
N MET A 1 -6.72 -32.51 47.68
CA MET A 1 -6.60 -33.18 46.36
C MET A 1 -7.90 -32.92 45.61
N ALA A 2 -7.86 -31.95 44.71
CA ALA A 2 -8.95 -31.58 43.81
C ALA A 2 -8.31 -31.08 42.51
N GLU A 3 -8.85 -31.54 41.39
CA GLU A 3 -8.48 -31.16 40.03
C GLU A 3 -8.65 -29.65 39.79
N ALA A 4 -7.77 -29.06 38.99
CA ALA A 4 -8.06 -27.82 38.29
C ALA A 4 -7.48 -27.87 36.88
N ALA A 5 -8.38 -28.26 35.99
CA ALA A 5 -8.39 -28.17 34.55
C ALA A 5 -7.50 -27.09 33.89
N SER A 6 -6.78 -27.56 32.87
CA SER A 6 -6.42 -26.86 31.64
C SER A 6 -7.35 -25.70 31.27
N SER A 7 -6.85 -24.47 31.30
CA SER A 7 -7.42 -23.36 30.53
C SER A 7 -6.54 -23.08 29.31
N THR A 8 -6.88 -23.80 28.25
CA THR A 8 -6.54 -23.47 26.86
C THR A 8 -6.75 -21.98 26.63
N ILE A 9 -5.65 -21.26 26.41
CA ILE A 9 -5.67 -19.90 25.89
C ILE A 9 -6.43 -19.95 24.56
N SER A 10 -7.66 -19.46 24.59
CA SER A 10 -8.50 -19.28 23.41
C SER A 10 -7.68 -18.52 22.37
N LYS A 11 -7.39 -19.18 21.25
CA LYS A 11 -6.89 -18.55 20.03
C LYS A 11 -7.90 -17.46 19.67
N ASN A 12 -7.62 -16.22 20.05
CA ASN A 12 -8.36 -15.06 19.63
C ASN A 12 -8.37 -15.03 18.10
N SER A 13 -9.40 -15.62 17.48
CA SER A 13 -9.68 -15.45 16.07
C SER A 13 -10.09 -13.98 15.91
N LEU A 14 -9.13 -13.11 15.60
CA LEU A 14 -9.41 -11.73 15.21
C LEU A 14 -10.31 -11.81 13.97
N LYS A 15 -11.61 -11.65 14.20
CA LYS A 15 -12.65 -11.59 13.17
C LYS A 15 -12.47 -10.26 12.44
N CYS A 16 -12.32 -10.32 11.12
CA CYS A 16 -12.26 -9.14 10.28
C CYS A 16 -13.59 -8.97 9.55
N VAL A 17 -14.13 -7.76 9.56
CA VAL A 17 -15.35 -7.44 8.83
C VAL A 17 -14.97 -7.05 7.42
N GLU A 18 -15.74 -7.55 6.46
CA GLU A 18 -15.52 -7.27 5.06
C GLU A 18 -16.86 -7.07 4.35
N TRP A 19 -16.91 -6.05 3.51
CA TRP A 19 -17.99 -5.78 2.60
C TRP A 19 -17.66 -6.31 1.22
N MET A 20 -18.67 -6.82 0.54
CA MET A 20 -18.56 -7.40 -0.78
C MET A 20 -19.73 -6.93 -1.66
N TRP A 21 -19.51 -6.91 -2.96
CA TRP A 21 -20.53 -6.61 -3.97
C TRP A 21 -20.69 -7.75 -4.97
N GLN A 22 -21.88 -7.89 -5.54
CA GLN A 22 -22.15 -8.95 -6.51
C GLN A 22 -21.63 -8.56 -7.90
N SER A 23 -20.63 -9.29 -8.38
CA SER A 23 -19.83 -8.96 -9.56
C SER A 23 -20.26 -9.65 -10.86
N ASN A 24 -21.38 -10.38 -10.86
CA ASN A 24 -21.99 -10.86 -12.10
C ASN A 24 -22.27 -9.70 -13.08
N PRO A 25 -22.18 -9.92 -14.40
CA PRO A 25 -22.61 -8.95 -15.40
C PRO A 25 -24.06 -8.51 -15.18
N ASN A 26 -24.97 -9.47 -14.96
CA ASN A 26 -26.31 -9.24 -14.44
C ASN A 26 -26.39 -9.67 -12.96
N PRO A 27 -26.30 -8.72 -12.00
CA PRO A 27 -26.29 -9.05 -10.57
C PRO A 27 -27.65 -9.53 -10.04
N TRP A 28 -28.73 -9.43 -10.83
CA TRP A 28 -30.08 -9.81 -10.44
C TRP A 28 -30.55 -11.12 -11.08
N SER A 29 -29.69 -11.79 -11.86
CA SER A 29 -30.03 -13.06 -12.49
C SER A 29 -30.23 -14.16 -11.44
N SER A 30 -31.37 -14.85 -11.52
CA SER A 30 -31.66 -16.03 -10.69
C SER A 30 -31.06 -17.33 -11.23
N SER A 31 -30.63 -17.34 -12.49
CA SER A 31 -30.05 -18.53 -13.15
C SER A 31 -28.53 -18.63 -12.97
N GLU A 32 -27.86 -17.53 -12.64
CA GLU A 32 -26.42 -17.52 -12.41
C GLU A 32 -26.05 -17.63 -10.94
N ARG A 33 -25.01 -18.40 -10.63
CA ARG A 33 -24.43 -18.40 -9.28
C ARG A 33 -23.83 -17.02 -8.98
N ALA A 34 -24.20 -16.46 -7.83
CA ALA A 34 -23.70 -15.17 -7.37
C ALA A 34 -22.17 -15.20 -7.19
N LYS A 35 -21.47 -14.37 -7.96
CA LYS A 35 -20.04 -14.07 -7.80
C LYS A 35 -19.91 -12.82 -6.95
N TRP A 36 -19.04 -12.88 -5.94
CA TRP A 36 -18.85 -11.78 -5.00
C TRP A 36 -17.42 -11.28 -5.09
N SER A 37 -17.29 -9.99 -5.32
CA SER A 37 -16.00 -9.29 -5.32
C SER A 37 -15.87 -8.43 -4.08
N HIS A 38 -14.62 -8.13 -3.75
CA HIS A 38 -14.24 -7.36 -2.59
C HIS A 38 -14.23 -5.87 -2.91
N TYR A 39 -14.57 -5.05 -1.93
CA TYR A 39 -14.17 -3.65 -1.94
C TYR A 39 -12.71 -3.54 -1.53
N SER A 40 -12.05 -2.45 -1.93
CA SER A 40 -10.70 -2.13 -1.44
C SER A 40 -10.69 -2.00 0.09
N ASP A 41 -9.51 -2.08 0.71
CA ASP A 41 -9.41 -1.91 2.17
C ASP A 41 -9.96 -0.54 2.61
N VAL A 42 -9.70 0.51 1.83
CA VAL A 42 -10.08 1.88 2.21
C VAL A 42 -11.59 2.07 2.09
N GLU A 43 -12.20 1.58 1.01
CA GLU A 43 -13.66 1.57 0.88
C GLU A 43 -14.32 0.78 2.02
N ASN A 44 -13.76 -0.37 2.39
CA ASN A 44 -14.20 -1.14 3.55
C ASN A 44 -14.13 -0.33 4.86
N ILE A 45 -13.06 0.43 5.08
CA ILE A 45 -12.91 1.31 6.26
C ILE A 45 -14.00 2.39 6.27
N ILE A 46 -14.24 3.04 5.12
CA ILE A 46 -15.28 4.08 4.98
C ILE A 46 -16.67 3.49 5.26
N MET A 47 -16.98 2.34 4.66
CA MET A 47 -18.25 1.64 4.82
C MET A 47 -18.47 1.20 6.27
N GLU A 48 -17.48 0.55 6.87
CA GLU A 48 -17.60 0.02 8.23
C GLU A 48 -17.70 1.13 9.27
N ARG A 49 -16.97 2.24 9.09
CA ARG A 49 -17.12 3.43 9.94
C ARG A 49 -18.52 4.03 9.81
N ALA A 50 -19.03 4.20 8.59
CA ALA A 50 -20.35 4.76 8.37
C ALA A 50 -21.44 3.88 9.01
N TYR A 51 -21.35 2.56 8.81
CA TYR A 51 -22.26 1.58 9.37
C TYR A 51 -22.23 1.56 10.90
N SER A 52 -21.02 1.51 11.49
CA SER A 52 -20.84 1.50 12.96
C SER A 52 -21.34 2.77 13.64
N ASN A 53 -21.31 3.90 12.92
CA ASN A 53 -21.83 5.18 13.38
C ASN A 53 -23.34 5.37 13.09
N GLY A 54 -24.05 4.31 12.66
CA GLY A 54 -25.49 4.36 12.40
C GLY A 54 -25.91 5.24 11.22
N LYS A 55 -25.00 5.55 10.29
CA LYS A 55 -25.36 6.29 9.08
C LYS A 55 -26.22 5.41 8.18
N ALA A 56 -27.18 6.00 7.46
CA ALA A 56 -28.01 5.27 6.51
C ALA A 56 -27.23 4.82 5.26
N LYS A 57 -26.17 5.56 4.89
CA LYS A 57 -25.35 5.29 3.72
C LYS A 57 -23.87 5.60 3.93
N ALA A 58 -23.02 4.95 3.14
CA ALA A 58 -21.61 5.33 2.93
C ALA A 58 -21.43 5.90 1.53
N VAL A 59 -20.74 7.04 1.42
CA VAL A 59 -20.39 7.64 0.13
C VAL A 59 -18.98 7.22 -0.23
N LEU A 60 -18.81 6.68 -1.43
CA LEU A 60 -17.53 6.30 -2.03
C LEU A 60 -17.36 7.09 -3.35
N ASP A 61 -16.21 6.93 -4.00
CA ASP A 61 -15.86 7.74 -5.17
C ASP A 61 -16.83 7.55 -6.35
N ASP A 62 -17.07 6.30 -6.73
CA ASP A 62 -17.85 5.97 -7.93
C ASP A 62 -19.32 5.60 -7.64
N TYR A 63 -19.64 5.36 -6.37
CA TYR A 63 -20.94 4.88 -5.90
C TYR A 63 -21.17 5.23 -4.43
N TYR A 64 -22.40 5.06 -3.97
CA TYR A 64 -22.72 5.03 -2.55
C TYR A 64 -23.36 3.69 -2.18
N ILE A 65 -23.30 3.36 -0.89
CA ILE A 65 -23.85 2.14 -0.33
C ILE A 65 -25.05 2.51 0.52
N ASP A 66 -26.23 2.04 0.14
CA ASP A 66 -27.42 2.05 0.97
C ASP A 66 -27.41 0.81 1.86
N PHE A 67 -27.28 1.01 3.18
CA PHE A 67 -27.21 -0.09 4.13
C PHE A 67 -28.57 -0.72 4.42
N LYS A 68 -29.66 0.04 4.27
CA LYS A 68 -31.03 -0.44 4.49
C LYS A 68 -31.43 -1.38 3.37
N GLU A 69 -31.24 -0.96 2.13
CA GLU A 69 -31.58 -1.75 0.94
C GLU A 69 -30.49 -2.77 0.59
N ARG A 70 -29.31 -2.67 1.22
CA ARG A 70 -28.11 -3.48 0.92
C ARG A 70 -27.74 -3.41 -0.55
N ARG A 71 -27.64 -2.19 -1.07
CA ARG A 71 -27.29 -1.92 -2.47
C ARG A 71 -26.14 -0.94 -2.58
N GLN A 72 -25.28 -1.22 -3.55
CA GLN A 72 -24.40 -0.26 -4.18
C GLN A 72 -25.17 0.41 -5.31
N ILE A 73 -25.10 1.74 -5.40
CA ILE A 73 -25.76 2.54 -6.43
C ILE A 73 -24.73 3.52 -6.99
N SER A 74 -24.58 3.56 -8.33
CA SER A 74 -23.61 4.46 -8.96
C SER A 74 -23.95 5.93 -8.71
N ASN A 75 -22.92 6.76 -8.49
CA ASN A 75 -23.09 8.20 -8.28
C ASN A 75 -23.54 8.94 -9.56
N THR A 76 -23.44 8.31 -10.74
CA THR A 76 -23.75 8.94 -12.04
C THR A 76 -24.94 8.31 -12.76
N ASP A 77 -25.40 7.13 -12.33
CA ASP A 77 -26.45 6.37 -12.99
C ASP A 77 -27.16 5.46 -11.98
N ASP A 78 -28.33 5.91 -11.51
CA ASP A 78 -29.12 5.19 -10.50
C ASP A 78 -29.62 3.82 -10.99
N HIS A 79 -29.59 3.52 -12.28
CA HIS A 79 -29.93 2.19 -12.81
C HIS A 79 -28.78 1.19 -12.65
N LYS A 80 -27.53 1.67 -12.47
CA LYS A 80 -26.37 0.82 -12.18
C LYS A 80 -26.31 0.51 -10.70
N GLN A 81 -27.05 -0.53 -10.32
CA GLN A 81 -27.13 -1.02 -8.95
C GLN A 81 -26.59 -2.45 -8.81
N ARG A 82 -26.01 -2.74 -7.65
CA ARG A 82 -25.52 -4.08 -7.31
C ARG A 82 -25.86 -4.43 -5.85
N PRO A 83 -26.28 -5.66 -5.54
CA PRO A 83 -26.38 -6.14 -4.16
C PRO A 83 -25.04 -6.06 -3.44
N VAL A 84 -25.11 -5.75 -2.14
CA VAL A 84 -23.94 -5.79 -1.25
C VAL A 84 -24.22 -6.66 -0.04
N LYS A 85 -23.15 -7.17 0.56
CA LYS A 85 -23.23 -7.90 1.83
C LYS A 85 -22.05 -7.57 2.72
N ARG A 86 -22.31 -7.62 4.03
CA ARG A 86 -21.31 -7.57 5.09
C ARG A 86 -21.07 -8.99 5.59
N VAL A 87 -19.82 -9.43 5.62
CA VAL A 87 -19.41 -10.74 6.11
C VAL A 87 -18.37 -10.59 7.21
N VAL A 88 -18.33 -11.56 8.12
CA VAL A 88 -17.30 -11.63 9.16
C VAL A 88 -16.40 -12.81 8.83
N ARG A 89 -15.14 -12.53 8.51
CA ARG A 89 -14.15 -13.53 8.10
C ARG A 89 -13.13 -13.80 9.19
N LYS A 90 -12.47 -14.97 9.11
CA LYS A 90 -11.27 -15.23 9.90
C LYS A 90 -10.09 -14.52 9.22
N ARG A 91 -9.12 -14.07 10.02
CA ARG A 91 -7.90 -13.41 9.52
C ARG A 91 -7.13 -14.25 8.49
N GLU A 92 -7.21 -15.58 8.61
CA GLU A 92 -6.55 -16.54 7.71
C GLU A 92 -7.16 -16.53 6.30
N ASP A 93 -8.40 -16.06 6.15
CA ASP A 93 -9.12 -15.95 4.87
C ASP A 93 -8.81 -14.64 4.13
N LYS A 94 -7.76 -13.92 4.54
CA LYS A 94 -7.42 -12.63 3.94
C LYS A 94 -6.95 -12.84 2.51
N HIS A 95 -7.59 -12.14 1.57
CA HIS A 95 -7.24 -12.15 0.15
C HIS A 95 -5.77 -11.72 -0.06
N LEU A 96 -5.05 -12.49 -0.88
CA LEU A 96 -3.69 -12.17 -1.29
C LEU A 96 -3.72 -11.05 -2.33
N ARG A 97 -2.99 -9.97 -2.09
CA ARG A 97 -2.90 -8.85 -3.04
C ARG A 97 -1.84 -9.11 -4.08
N GLU A 98 -2.21 -9.90 -5.08
CA GLU A 98 -1.33 -10.36 -6.14
C GLU A 98 -0.63 -9.19 -6.86
N GLU A 99 -1.33 -8.08 -7.09
CA GLU A 99 -0.79 -6.87 -7.73
C GLU A 99 0.52 -6.35 -7.09
N ARG A 100 0.70 -6.53 -5.76
CA ARG A 100 1.93 -6.11 -5.05
C ARG A 100 3.17 -6.92 -5.45
N PHE A 101 2.96 -8.08 -6.06
CA PHE A 101 3.98 -8.98 -6.57
C PHE A 101 4.13 -8.88 -8.10
N VAL A 102 3.11 -8.39 -8.80
CA VAL A 102 3.06 -8.34 -10.27
C VAL A 102 3.57 -7.01 -10.84
N ASP A 103 3.38 -5.89 -10.14
CA ASP A 103 3.67 -4.57 -10.72
C ASP A 103 5.17 -4.29 -10.83
N LEU A 104 5.66 -4.47 -12.05
CA LEU A 104 6.77 -3.74 -12.65
C LEU A 104 6.22 -3.10 -13.94
N PRO A 105 6.50 -1.82 -14.17
CA PRO A 105 7.34 -1.59 -15.32
C PRO A 105 8.75 -1.41 -14.81
N VAL A 106 9.60 -2.33 -15.25
CA VAL A 106 10.99 -2.00 -15.47
C VAL A 106 11.00 -1.19 -16.75
N THR A 107 11.23 0.12 -16.67
CA THR A 107 11.61 0.87 -17.87
C THR A 107 12.82 0.18 -18.49
N THR A 108 12.73 -0.09 -19.79
CA THR A 108 13.79 -0.66 -20.62
C THR A 108 14.98 0.30 -20.59
N GLY A 109 15.88 0.09 -19.63
CA GLY A 109 17.06 0.94 -19.42
C GLY A 109 17.47 1.13 -17.94
N ARG A 110 16.57 0.95 -16.97
CA ARG A 110 16.88 1.18 -15.53
C ARG A 110 16.32 0.11 -14.61
N SER A 111 16.62 -1.14 -14.96
CA SER A 111 15.89 -2.28 -14.43
C SER A 111 15.82 -2.37 -12.92
N PHE A 112 16.95 -2.19 -12.25
CA PHE A 112 17.01 -1.90 -10.83
C PHE A 112 18.28 -1.06 -10.63
N GLY A 113 18.22 -0.04 -9.77
CA GLY A 113 19.22 1.03 -9.73
C GLY A 113 20.47 0.67 -8.95
N GLY A 114 21.20 -0.34 -9.43
CA GLY A 114 22.44 -0.88 -8.85
C GLY A 114 23.63 0.09 -8.79
N GLU A 115 23.40 1.40 -8.87
CA GLU A 115 24.42 2.45 -8.82
C GLU A 115 24.12 3.52 -7.77
N TYR A 116 22.94 3.53 -7.15
CA TYR A 116 22.48 4.66 -6.33
C TYR A 116 22.74 4.55 -4.82
N GLY A 117 23.48 3.53 -4.36
CA GLY A 117 23.77 3.32 -2.94
C GLY A 117 22.54 2.95 -2.11
N TRP A 118 22.62 3.19 -0.79
CA TRP A 118 21.59 2.78 0.19
C TRP A 118 20.35 3.69 0.22
N VAL A 119 20.44 4.91 -0.30
CA VAL A 119 19.33 5.89 -0.29
C VAL A 119 18.70 5.94 -1.67
N SER A 120 17.38 5.75 -1.75
CA SER A 120 16.66 5.86 -3.02
C SER A 120 16.82 7.27 -3.62
N PRO A 121 17.10 7.41 -4.93
CA PRO A 121 17.13 8.71 -5.62
C PRO A 121 15.86 9.52 -5.44
N PHE A 122 14.71 8.86 -5.28
CA PHE A 122 13.46 9.54 -4.98
C PHE A 122 13.54 10.29 -3.65
N ILE A 123 14.10 9.67 -2.60
CA ILE A 123 14.29 10.30 -1.29
C ILE A 123 15.28 11.47 -1.38
N ILE A 124 16.32 11.35 -2.21
CA ILE A 124 17.26 12.45 -2.45
C ILE A 124 16.54 13.66 -3.08
N GLU A 125 15.72 13.44 -4.11
CA GLU A 125 14.94 14.52 -4.75
C GLU A 125 13.90 15.12 -3.80
N VAL A 126 13.26 14.30 -2.96
CA VAL A 126 12.31 14.79 -1.94
C VAL A 126 13.00 15.70 -0.94
N ARG A 127 14.19 15.32 -0.45
CA ARG A 127 14.95 16.16 0.48
C ARG A 127 15.38 17.47 -0.16
N ARG A 128 15.79 17.45 -1.44
CA ARG A 128 16.07 18.68 -2.21
C ARG A 128 14.84 19.58 -2.34
N ASP A 129 13.68 19.04 -2.70
CA ASP A 129 12.43 19.81 -2.83
C ASP A 129 11.98 20.42 -1.49
N LEU A 130 12.19 19.68 -0.39
CA LEU A 130 11.93 20.15 0.97
C LEU A 130 13.02 21.04 1.56
N LYS A 131 14.14 21.25 0.84
CA LYS A 131 15.32 22.00 1.29
C LYS A 131 15.92 21.45 2.59
N LEU A 132 16.09 20.13 2.66
CA LEU A 132 16.60 19.41 3.82
C LEU A 132 18.03 18.91 3.61
N GLU A 133 18.89 19.16 4.58
CA GLU A 133 20.27 18.67 4.60
C GLU A 133 20.36 17.16 4.85
N PRO A 134 21.51 16.51 4.49
CA PRO A 134 22.02 15.23 4.95
C PRO A 134 21.18 14.41 5.92
N ASP A 135 21.18 14.98 7.09
CA ASP A 135 20.92 14.47 8.42
C ASP A 135 19.61 15.01 9.00
N GLU A 136 18.91 15.89 8.28
CA GLU A 136 17.60 16.43 8.63
C GLU A 136 16.49 15.44 8.28
N LEU A 137 16.46 14.33 9.00
CA LEU A 137 15.44 13.30 8.90
C LEU A 137 14.36 13.49 9.98
N PRO A 138 13.09 13.10 9.72
CA PRO A 138 11.99 13.18 10.70
C PRO A 138 12.31 12.58 12.08
N SER A 139 13.05 11.48 12.13
CA SER A 139 13.49 10.78 13.34
C SER A 139 14.53 11.54 14.14
N LYS A 140 15.27 12.44 13.49
CA LYS A 140 16.32 13.27 14.09
C LYS A 140 15.86 14.69 14.39
N LYS A 141 14.81 15.17 13.70
CA LYS A 141 14.21 16.50 13.83
C LYS A 141 12.69 16.41 14.06
N PRO A 142 12.23 15.97 15.24
CA PRO A 142 10.82 15.70 15.49
C PRO A 142 9.89 16.90 15.29
N GLU A 143 10.39 18.11 15.45
CA GLU A 143 9.67 19.37 15.26
C GLU A 143 9.13 19.54 13.83
N MET A 144 9.74 18.88 12.84
CA MET A 144 9.30 18.95 11.44
C MET A 144 8.14 18.01 11.13
N ILE A 145 7.89 17.00 11.97
CA ILE A 145 6.92 15.93 11.72
C ILE A 145 5.51 16.49 11.46
N PRO A 146 4.98 17.42 12.27
CA PRO A 146 3.63 17.94 12.04
C PRO A 146 3.48 18.63 10.66
N MET A 147 4.51 19.36 10.24
CA MET A 147 4.55 20.01 8.92
C MET A 147 4.58 18.96 7.80
N LEU A 148 5.41 17.92 7.93
CA LEU A 148 5.49 16.85 6.94
C LEU A 148 4.18 16.08 6.83
N VAL A 149 3.51 15.81 7.95
CA VAL A 149 2.18 15.16 7.97
C VAL A 149 1.14 16.02 7.24
N ASP A 150 1.12 17.34 7.48
CA ASP A 150 0.20 18.23 6.76
C ASP A 150 0.47 18.26 5.25
N LYS A 151 1.74 18.34 4.84
CA LYS A 151 2.14 18.31 3.44
C LYS A 151 1.79 16.97 2.79
N ALA A 152 2.07 15.86 3.46
CA ALA A 152 1.75 14.51 3.01
C ALA A 152 0.24 14.34 2.80
N ALA A 153 -0.57 14.73 3.79
CA ALA A 153 -2.02 14.64 3.71
C ALA A 153 -2.60 15.49 2.58
N LYS A 154 -2.11 16.72 2.37
CA LYS A 154 -2.49 17.57 1.24
C LYS A 154 -2.10 16.94 -0.11
N GLY A 155 -0.90 16.36 -0.18
CA GLY A 155 -0.40 15.67 -1.35
C GLY A 155 -1.26 14.46 -1.73
N ILE A 156 -1.59 13.61 -0.76
CA ILE A 156 -2.48 12.44 -0.95
C ILE A 156 -3.83 12.89 -1.51
N ILE A 157 -4.46 13.92 -0.93
CA ILE A 157 -5.74 14.46 -1.42
C ILE A 157 -5.61 14.95 -2.86
N LYS A 158 -4.53 15.69 -3.18
CA LYS A 158 -4.30 16.20 -4.54
C LYS A 158 -4.16 15.08 -5.57
N GLU A 159 -3.45 14.01 -5.21
CA GLU A 159 -3.28 12.84 -6.06
C GLU A 159 -4.58 12.06 -6.24
N GLY A 160 -5.34 11.85 -5.17
CA GLY A 160 -6.67 11.24 -5.24
C GLY A 160 -7.61 11.98 -6.18
N LYS A 161 -7.66 13.32 -6.08
CA LYS A 161 -8.46 14.16 -6.99
C LYS A 161 -8.09 13.96 -8.46
N TYR A 162 -6.79 13.87 -8.76
CA TYR A 162 -6.32 13.68 -10.13
C TYR A 162 -6.80 12.36 -10.75
N ILE A 163 -6.89 11.30 -9.95
CA ILE A 163 -7.33 9.97 -10.40
C ILE A 163 -8.80 9.67 -10.08
N ARG A 164 -9.58 10.67 -9.63
CA ARG A 164 -10.99 10.53 -9.22
C ARG A 164 -11.21 9.54 -8.06
N LYS A 165 -10.26 9.50 -7.11
CA LYS A 165 -10.33 8.77 -5.83
C LYS A 165 -10.26 9.75 -4.65
N GLU A 166 -11.16 10.72 -4.63
CA GLU A 166 -11.16 11.82 -3.66
C GLU A 166 -11.59 11.36 -2.25
N GLU A 167 -12.64 10.54 -2.13
CA GLU A 167 -13.13 10.03 -0.85
C GLU A 167 -12.11 9.06 -0.23
N GLU A 168 -11.52 8.18 -1.03
CA GLU A 168 -10.39 7.35 -0.61
C GLU A 168 -9.22 8.22 -0.11
N ALA A 169 -8.84 9.25 -0.85
CA ALA A 169 -7.71 10.10 -0.46
C ALA A 169 -7.98 10.95 0.80
N LYS A 170 -9.22 11.44 0.99
CA LYS A 170 -9.64 12.11 2.23
C LYS A 170 -9.52 11.18 3.42
N GLU A 171 -9.95 9.92 3.27
CA GLU A 171 -9.87 8.91 4.31
C GLU A 171 -8.43 8.65 4.76
N LEU A 172 -7.53 8.41 3.79
CA LEU A 172 -6.10 8.20 4.04
C LEU A 172 -5.45 9.43 4.69
N ALA A 173 -5.76 10.63 4.19
CA ALA A 173 -5.21 11.88 4.70
C ALA A 173 -5.68 12.19 6.13
N ASN A 174 -6.94 11.91 6.45
CA ASN A 174 -7.48 12.10 7.81
C ASN A 174 -6.84 11.11 8.79
N THR A 175 -6.75 9.83 8.40
CA THR A 175 -6.06 8.79 9.19
C THR A 175 -4.62 9.20 9.53
N LEU A 176 -3.90 9.78 8.58
CA LEU A 176 -2.54 10.28 8.83
C LEU A 176 -2.52 11.49 9.77
N LYS A 177 -3.42 12.46 9.56
CA LYS A 177 -3.51 13.68 10.39
C LYS A 177 -3.83 13.41 11.85
N GLU A 178 -4.59 12.37 12.17
CA GLU A 178 -4.87 11.97 13.55
C GLU A 178 -3.59 11.65 14.34
N LYS A 179 -2.52 11.25 13.65
CA LYS A 179 -1.23 10.90 14.24
C LYS A 179 -0.21 12.04 14.25
N LYS A 180 -0.56 13.20 13.68
CA LYS A 180 0.33 14.35 13.46
C LYS A 180 1.21 14.74 14.65
N ASN A 181 0.64 14.71 15.87
CA ASN A 181 1.31 15.15 17.09
C ASN A 181 1.75 13.99 18.00
N GLN A 182 1.73 12.74 17.52
CA GLN A 182 2.00 11.55 18.33
C GLN A 182 3.47 11.07 18.23
N GLY A 183 4.35 11.85 17.59
CA GLY A 183 5.76 11.52 17.39
C GLY A 183 6.04 10.61 16.18
N ILE A 184 7.32 10.43 15.85
CA ILE A 184 7.74 9.73 14.62
C ILE A 184 7.31 8.25 14.61
N GLU A 185 7.35 7.57 15.76
CA GLU A 185 6.99 6.16 15.86
C GLU A 185 5.53 5.90 15.45
N GLU A 186 4.60 6.70 15.96
CA GLU A 186 3.17 6.55 15.65
C GLU A 186 2.84 7.05 14.24
N VAL A 187 3.49 8.11 13.78
CA VAL A 187 3.35 8.59 12.39
C VAL A 187 3.88 7.54 11.42
N TRP A 188 5.04 6.95 11.69
CA TRP A 188 5.63 5.92 10.84
C TRP A 188 4.75 4.66 10.80
N LYS A 189 4.25 4.17 11.95
CA LYS A 189 3.30 3.05 11.99
C LYS A 189 2.05 3.34 11.16
N CYS A 190 1.55 4.57 11.22
CA CYS A 190 0.41 5.02 10.42
C CYS A 190 0.74 5.06 8.92
N CYS A 191 1.89 5.61 8.53
CA CYS A 191 2.37 5.60 7.15
C CYS A 191 2.50 4.16 6.62
N ALA A 192 3.10 3.26 7.41
CA ALA A 192 3.24 1.84 7.06
C ALA A 192 1.88 1.16 6.91
N TYR A 193 0.93 1.44 7.83
CA TYR A 193 -0.44 0.97 7.75
C TYR A 193 -1.12 1.45 6.46
N ILE A 194 -1.16 2.76 6.23
CA ILE A 194 -1.76 3.40 5.04
C ILE A 194 -1.15 2.87 3.75
N TYR A 195 0.18 2.80 3.66
CA TYR A 195 0.90 2.23 2.52
C TYR A 195 0.60 0.74 2.33
N SER A 196 0.32 0.03 3.42
CA SER A 196 -0.10 -1.37 3.37
C SER A 196 -1.55 -1.56 2.96
N LEU A 197 -2.38 -0.53 2.85
CA LEU A 197 -3.77 -0.67 2.38
C LEU A 197 -3.80 -0.95 0.88
N GLU A 198 -4.81 -1.68 0.42
CA GLU A 198 -5.19 -1.71 -0.98
C GLU A 198 -5.78 -0.35 -1.35
N SER A 199 -4.92 0.52 -1.89
CA SER A 199 -5.24 1.90 -2.23
C SER A 199 -4.45 2.35 -3.46
N PHE A 200 -4.84 3.47 -4.05
CA PHE A 200 -4.06 4.08 -5.14
C PHE A 200 -2.64 4.48 -4.70
N LEU A 201 -2.46 4.78 -3.41
CA LEU A 201 -1.25 5.45 -2.91
C LEU A 201 0.00 4.59 -3.10
N TYR A 202 -0.04 3.30 -2.73
CA TYR A 202 1.13 2.43 -2.86
C TYR A 202 1.49 2.20 -4.33
N LYS A 203 0.47 2.06 -5.21
CA LYS A 203 0.66 1.89 -6.66
C LYS A 203 1.34 3.11 -7.26
N THR A 204 0.79 4.30 -7.01
CA THR A 204 1.33 5.57 -7.52
C THR A 204 2.73 5.84 -6.98
N LEU A 205 2.96 5.61 -5.69
CA LEU A 205 4.27 5.85 -5.07
C LEU A 205 5.33 4.93 -5.67
N ASN A 206 5.09 3.61 -5.71
CA ASN A 206 6.08 2.67 -6.25
C ASN A 206 6.36 2.90 -7.73
N THR A 207 5.33 3.18 -8.54
CA THR A 207 5.50 3.51 -9.96
C THR A 207 6.35 4.76 -10.12
N THR A 208 6.11 5.80 -9.33
CA THR A 208 6.91 7.02 -9.37
C THR A 208 8.36 6.78 -8.96
N MET A 209 8.59 6.03 -7.88
CA MET A 209 9.94 5.72 -7.40
C MET A 209 10.75 4.93 -8.44
N ARG A 210 10.08 4.16 -9.30
CA ARG A 210 10.74 3.47 -10.44
C ARG A 210 11.08 4.40 -11.60
N LEU A 211 10.30 5.47 -11.81
CA LEU A 211 10.51 6.45 -12.87
C LEU A 211 11.53 7.53 -12.52
N VAL A 212 11.99 7.62 -11.27
CA VAL A 212 12.86 8.72 -10.83
C VAL A 212 14.14 8.80 -11.67
N GLY A 213 14.42 10.01 -12.15
CA GLY A 213 15.56 10.33 -13.00
C GLY A 213 15.39 9.93 -14.46
N ASP A 214 14.30 9.26 -14.85
CA ASP A 214 13.95 9.09 -16.25
C ASP A 214 13.64 10.45 -16.88
N LYS A 215 14.27 10.74 -18.02
CA LYS A 215 14.15 12.04 -18.71
C LYS A 215 12.80 12.16 -19.40
N ASP A 216 12.28 11.08 -19.96
CA ASP A 216 11.01 11.09 -20.71
C ASP A 216 9.82 11.31 -19.76
N HIS A 217 9.98 10.93 -18.50
CA HIS A 217 8.96 11.03 -17.45
C HIS A 217 9.29 12.09 -16.38
N GLU A 218 10.19 13.05 -16.68
CA GLU A 218 10.68 14.03 -15.69
C GLU A 218 9.57 14.82 -15.01
N ASN A 219 8.66 15.38 -15.80
CA ASN A 219 7.54 16.15 -15.28
C ASN A 219 6.62 15.32 -14.39
N VAL A 220 6.46 14.02 -14.72
CA VAL A 220 5.63 13.10 -13.95
C VAL A 220 6.27 12.88 -12.58
N TRP A 221 7.51 12.39 -12.52
CA TRP A 221 8.10 12.03 -11.23
C TRP A 221 8.40 13.27 -10.37
N ARG A 222 8.77 14.42 -10.95
CA ARG A 222 8.96 15.68 -10.19
C ARG A 222 7.66 16.18 -9.56
N SER A 223 6.53 16.06 -10.27
CA SER A 223 5.22 16.41 -9.71
C SER A 223 4.91 15.55 -8.48
N LYS A 224 5.21 14.25 -8.54
CA LYS A 224 5.00 13.31 -7.44
C LYS A 224 5.99 13.45 -6.29
N VAL A 225 7.21 13.92 -6.54
CA VAL A 225 8.14 14.35 -5.48
C VAL A 225 7.48 15.44 -4.63
N ARG A 226 6.85 16.43 -5.25
CA ARG A 226 6.19 17.54 -4.53
C ARG A 226 4.94 17.10 -3.76
N THR A 227 4.17 16.16 -4.30
CA THR A 227 2.90 15.72 -3.69
C THR A 227 3.11 14.56 -2.70
N LEU A 228 3.74 13.48 -3.13
CA LEU A 228 3.89 12.26 -2.33
C LEU A 228 5.23 12.15 -1.60
N GLY A 229 6.19 13.02 -1.91
CA GLY A 229 7.49 13.05 -1.26
C GLY A 229 7.45 13.12 0.26
N PRO A 230 6.71 14.06 0.87
CA PRO A 230 6.59 14.15 2.33
C PRO A 230 6.09 12.86 2.98
N PHE A 231 5.10 12.19 2.36
CA PHE A 231 4.61 10.90 2.82
C PHE A 231 5.69 9.82 2.71
N CYS A 232 6.38 9.78 1.58
CA CYS A 232 7.45 8.81 1.32
C CYS A 232 8.63 8.99 2.29
N LEU A 233 8.99 10.22 2.63
CA LEU A 233 10.06 10.52 3.59
C LEU A 233 9.70 10.01 4.99
N LEU A 234 8.46 10.28 5.44
CA LEU A 234 7.95 9.77 6.73
C LEU A 234 7.92 8.24 6.77
N LEU A 235 7.60 7.57 5.66
CA LEU A 235 7.60 6.11 5.57
C LEU A 235 9.02 5.51 5.48
N TRP A 236 9.94 6.19 4.81
CA TRP A 236 11.30 5.71 4.58
C TRP A 236 12.17 5.79 5.83
N ASP A 237 12.00 6.84 6.63
CA ASP A 237 12.77 7.07 7.86
C ASP A 237 12.21 6.25 9.04
N ASP A 238 12.44 4.93 9.00
CA ASP A 238 11.98 3.97 10.01
C ASP A 238 12.72 4.14 11.35
N PRO A 239 12.05 4.63 12.42
CA PRO A 239 12.67 4.82 13.73
C PRO A 239 12.97 3.49 14.43
N PHE A 240 12.40 2.38 13.97
CA PHE A 240 12.59 1.04 14.52
C PHE A 240 13.75 0.28 13.88
N ASN A 241 14.36 0.83 12.83
CA ASN A 241 15.46 0.20 12.10
C ASN A 241 16.78 0.24 12.87
N LYS A 242 16.80 -0.37 14.06
CA LYS A 242 18.02 -0.72 14.79
C LYS A 242 18.66 -1.89 14.05
N LYS A 243 19.52 -1.61 13.05
CA LYS A 243 20.29 -2.58 12.22
C LYS A 243 19.68 -3.98 12.31
N ALA A 244 18.63 -4.27 11.54
CA ALA A 244 17.87 -5.51 11.65
C ALA A 244 18.80 -6.74 11.74
N LYS A 245 19.12 -7.17 12.97
CA LYS A 245 19.83 -8.41 13.29
C LYS A 245 18.84 -9.55 13.18
N THR A 246 18.18 -9.66 12.04
CA THR A 246 17.26 -10.74 11.80
C THR A 246 17.81 -11.56 10.65
N GLU A 247 18.39 -12.71 10.99
CA GLU A 247 18.62 -13.84 10.09
C GLU A 247 17.25 -14.34 9.58
N LYS A 248 16.63 -13.56 8.70
CA LYS A 248 15.32 -13.86 8.13
C LYS A 248 15.46 -13.83 6.64
N THR A 249 15.49 -15.00 6.03
CA THR A 249 15.41 -15.13 4.59
C THR A 249 14.03 -14.70 4.10
N LEU A 250 14.02 -13.82 3.10
CA LEU A 250 12.83 -13.34 2.41
C LEU A 250 12.93 -13.70 0.92
N TYR A 251 11.77 -13.92 0.32
CA TYR A 251 11.62 -14.35 -1.06
C TYR A 251 10.75 -13.37 -1.84
N ARG A 252 11.13 -13.10 -3.08
CA ARG A 252 10.30 -12.31 -4.01
C ARG A 252 10.39 -12.88 -5.42
N GLY A 253 9.24 -13.26 -5.98
CA GLY A 253 9.10 -13.51 -7.40
C GLY A 253 9.08 -12.21 -8.21
N ALA A 254 9.63 -12.25 -9.41
CA ALA A 254 9.53 -11.18 -10.40
C ALA A 254 9.59 -11.75 -11.82
N ASN A 255 8.95 -11.05 -12.76
CA ASN A 255 9.12 -11.31 -14.18
C ASN A 255 10.22 -10.42 -14.74
N LEU A 256 11.32 -11.03 -15.18
CA LEU A 256 12.48 -10.37 -15.76
C LEU A 256 12.73 -10.85 -17.19
N ASN A 257 13.28 -9.97 -18.03
CA ASN A 257 13.78 -10.37 -19.34
C ASN A 257 15.19 -11.00 -19.24
N GLY A 258 15.66 -11.61 -20.33
CA GLY A 258 16.95 -12.33 -20.34
C GLY A 258 18.15 -11.45 -19.96
N GLU A 259 18.19 -10.20 -20.42
CA GLU A 259 19.28 -9.26 -20.11
C GLU A 259 19.32 -8.92 -18.61
N GLN A 260 18.15 -8.73 -18.00
CA GLN A 260 18.02 -8.48 -16.57
C GLN A 260 18.49 -9.68 -15.76
N ILE A 261 18.05 -10.88 -16.13
CA ILE A 261 18.45 -12.12 -15.45
C ILE A 261 19.97 -12.27 -15.49
N ALA A 262 20.59 -12.05 -16.66
CA ALA A 262 22.04 -12.11 -16.81
C ALA A 262 22.75 -11.07 -15.90
N LYS A 263 22.25 -9.84 -15.86
CA LYS A 263 22.78 -8.77 -15.00
C LYS A 263 22.70 -9.14 -13.51
N TYR A 264 21.54 -9.59 -13.02
CA TYR A 264 21.39 -9.99 -11.61
C TYR A 264 22.21 -11.22 -11.25
N THR A 265 22.30 -12.19 -12.16
CA THR A 265 23.13 -13.37 -11.95
C THR A 265 24.60 -12.99 -11.79
N LYS A 266 25.08 -12.00 -12.56
CA LYS A 266 26.43 -11.46 -12.40
C LYS A 266 26.60 -10.75 -11.06
N MET A 267 25.65 -9.88 -10.69
CA MET A 267 25.68 -9.15 -9.41
C MET A 267 25.66 -10.09 -8.20
N ALA A 268 24.85 -11.15 -8.22
CA ALA A 268 24.76 -12.12 -7.13
C ALA A 268 26.05 -12.94 -6.95
N LYS A 269 26.89 -13.04 -8.00
CA LYS A 269 28.17 -13.77 -7.95
C LYS A 269 29.35 -12.87 -7.56
N ASP A 270 29.23 -11.56 -7.71
CA ASP A 270 30.28 -10.59 -7.40
C ASP A 270 29.93 -9.81 -6.14
N SER A 271 30.63 -10.09 -5.04
CA SER A 271 30.38 -9.44 -3.74
C SER A 271 30.63 -7.93 -3.73
N LYS A 272 31.26 -7.36 -4.77
CA LYS A 272 31.47 -5.92 -4.93
C LYS A 272 30.34 -5.24 -5.68
N MET A 273 29.46 -6.00 -6.32
CA MET A 273 28.30 -5.48 -7.04
C MET A 273 27.06 -5.55 -6.16
N TYR A 274 26.32 -4.43 -6.10
CA TYR A 274 25.06 -4.36 -5.37
C TYR A 274 23.95 -3.88 -6.30
N GLY A 275 22.78 -4.52 -6.19
CA GLY A 275 21.56 -4.06 -6.81
C GLY A 275 20.63 -3.49 -5.75
N SER A 276 19.95 -2.37 -6.03
CA SER A 276 18.90 -1.84 -5.15
C SER A 276 17.56 -1.75 -5.88
N PHE A 277 16.51 -2.16 -5.18
CA PHE A 277 15.15 -1.87 -5.60
C PHE A 277 14.87 -0.38 -5.37
N GLN A 278 14.50 0.33 -6.44
CA GLN A 278 14.27 1.77 -6.38
C GLN A 278 13.02 2.14 -5.56
N ALA A 279 12.04 1.24 -5.55
CA ALA A 279 10.78 1.36 -4.84
C ALA A 279 10.70 0.37 -3.67
N PHE A 280 9.76 0.63 -2.75
CA PHE A 280 9.43 -0.31 -1.69
C PHE A 280 8.99 -1.66 -2.27
N THR A 281 9.55 -2.73 -1.74
CA THR A 281 9.46 -4.05 -2.34
C THR A 281 8.80 -5.04 -1.40
N SER A 282 7.68 -5.63 -1.84
CA SER A 282 6.96 -6.64 -1.05
C SER A 282 7.65 -8.00 -1.18
N CYS A 283 7.85 -8.67 -0.04
CA CYS A 283 8.52 -9.96 0.06
C CYS A 283 7.71 -10.92 0.92
N SER A 284 7.94 -12.22 0.72
CA SER A 284 7.29 -13.31 1.46
C SER A 284 8.32 -14.11 2.25
N ARG A 285 7.93 -14.64 3.42
CA ARG A 285 8.71 -15.68 4.11
C ARG A 285 8.46 -17.08 3.53
N ASN A 286 7.36 -17.25 2.78
CA ASN A 286 7.01 -18.49 2.13
C ASN A 286 7.55 -18.47 0.70
N ARG A 287 8.59 -19.28 0.45
CA ARG A 287 9.23 -19.44 -0.86
C ARG A 287 8.24 -19.89 -1.94
N LYS A 288 7.46 -20.94 -1.68
CA LYS A 288 6.50 -21.48 -2.65
C LYS A 288 5.51 -20.42 -3.12
N LYS A 289 5.05 -19.58 -2.18
CA LYS A 289 4.17 -18.45 -2.51
C LYS A 289 4.86 -17.37 -3.32
N ALA A 290 6.14 -17.10 -3.10
CA ALA A 290 6.88 -16.13 -3.90
C ALA A 290 7.16 -16.63 -5.33
N GLU A 291 7.39 -17.94 -5.50
CA GLU A 291 7.62 -18.59 -6.79
C GLU A 291 6.39 -18.53 -7.71
N GLU A 292 5.19 -18.33 -7.17
CA GLU A 292 3.96 -18.11 -7.95
C GLU A 292 3.99 -16.78 -8.75
N PHE A 293 4.91 -15.86 -8.45
CA PHE A 293 4.90 -14.47 -8.97
C PHE A 293 6.03 -14.12 -9.96
N GLY A 294 6.38 -15.05 -10.84
CA GLY A 294 7.15 -14.74 -12.05
C GLY A 294 8.22 -15.76 -12.41
N ASN A 295 9.06 -15.42 -13.40
CA ASN A 295 10.09 -16.31 -13.92
C ASN A 295 11.42 -16.29 -13.14
N THR A 296 11.60 -15.37 -12.19
CA THR A 296 12.83 -15.22 -11.39
C THR A 296 12.50 -15.08 -9.90
N LEU A 297 13.32 -15.69 -9.04
CA LEU A 297 13.19 -15.60 -7.58
C LEU A 297 14.41 -14.89 -6.97
N PHE A 298 14.16 -13.79 -6.26
CA PHE A 298 15.15 -13.15 -5.41
C PHE A 298 15.13 -13.76 -4.00
N ILE A 299 16.32 -14.02 -3.46
CA ILE A 299 16.55 -14.50 -2.09
C ILE A 299 17.30 -13.39 -1.35
N MET A 300 16.69 -12.84 -0.30
CA MET A 300 17.19 -11.70 0.48
C MET A 300 17.38 -12.06 1.95
#